data_AF-A0A7J3CS79-F1
#
_entry.id   AF-A0A7J3CS79-F1
#
_cell.length_a   1.000
_cell.length_b   1.000
_cell.length_c   1.000
_cell.angle_alpha   90.00
_cell.angle_beta   90.00
_cell.angle_gamma   90.00
#
_symmetry.space_group_name_H-M   'P 1'
#
loop_
_entity.id
_entity.type
_entity.pdbx_description
1 polymer ?
#
loop_
_entity_poly.entity_id
_entity_poly.type
_entity_poly.pdbx_seq_one_letter_code
_entity_poly.pdbx_strand_id
1 'polypeptide(L)'
;GELYGSILPNFIVKGMREALQESKATIIYICNLFTKEGNYGFKASDFVREIEKYAGINLDYIIINVGKPSPSVLLKYLGENSSLVEDDLGSDERVVRGDYVAEYPSMEKTLLRHVPEKIAREIISLN
;
A
#
# COMPACT_ATOMS: atom_id res chain seq x y z
N GLY A 1 -6.00 1.50 -0.05
CA GLY A 1 -7.13 1.82 -0.94
C GLY A 1 -6.85 1.27 -2.33
N GLU A 2 -7.75 1.45 -3.30
CA GLU A 2 -7.43 1.18 -4.70
C GLU A 2 -6.64 2.36 -5.27
N LEU A 3 -5.52 2.10 -5.96
CA LEU A 3 -4.60 3.14 -6.41
C LEU A 3 -5.33 4.20 -7.27
N TYR A 4 -5.86 3.78 -8.41
CA TYR A 4 -6.54 4.68 -9.36
C TYR A 4 -7.97 5.06 -8.95
N GLY A 5 -8.65 4.20 -8.19
CA GLY A 5 -10.06 4.42 -7.80
C GLY A 5 -10.26 5.16 -6.48
N SER A 6 -9.26 5.21 -5.60
CA SER A 6 -9.43 5.76 -4.26
C SER A 6 -8.30 6.66 -3.78
N ILE A 7 -7.05 6.45 -4.23
CA ILE A 7 -5.90 7.19 -3.71
C ILE A 7 -5.55 8.36 -4.63
N LEU A 8 -5.15 8.06 -5.87
CA LEU A 8 -4.71 9.06 -6.85
C LEU A 8 -5.76 10.15 -7.17
N PRO A 9 -7.08 9.87 -7.19
CA PRO A 9 -8.08 10.92 -7.41
C PRO A 9 -7.99 12.08 -6.42
N ASN A 10 -7.53 11.85 -5.18
CA ASN A 10 -7.38 12.92 -4.19
C ASN A 10 -6.28 13.91 -4.58
N PHE A 11 -5.21 13.45 -5.25
CA PHE A 11 -4.08 14.30 -5.63
C PHE A 11 -4.37 15.19 -6.85
N ILE A 12 -5.37 14.83 -7.65
CA ILE A 12 -5.78 15.58 -8.85
C ILE A 12 -6.70 16.75 -8.47
N VAL A 13 -7.25 16.75 -7.26
CA VAL A 13 -8.07 17.86 -6.76
C VAL A 13 -7.21 19.11 -6.64
N LYS A 14 -7.70 20.22 -7.20
CA LYS A 14 -7.02 21.52 -7.18
C LYS A 14 -6.64 21.91 -5.75
N GLY A 15 -5.38 22.27 -5.54
CA GLY A 15 -4.85 22.69 -4.24
C GLY A 15 -4.29 21.57 -3.39
N MET A 16 -4.56 20.29 -3.71
CA MET A 16 -4.08 19.17 -2.90
C MET A 16 -2.56 19.03 -2.99
N ARG A 17 -2.01 19.11 -4.21
CA ARG A 17 -0.57 18.99 -4.44
C ARG A 17 0.19 20.13 -3.76
N GLU A 18 -0.31 21.36 -3.89
CA GLU A 18 0.27 22.54 -3.25
C GLU A 18 0.26 22.39 -1.72
N ALA A 19 -0.86 21.91 -1.16
CA ALA A 19 -0.98 21.66 0.27
C ALA A 19 0.01 20.58 0.76
N LEU A 20 0.24 19.52 -0.02
CA LEU A 20 1.24 18.50 0.30
C LEU A 20 2.66 19.06 0.27
N GLN A 21 2.98 19.89 -0.72
CA GLN A 21 4.30 20.50 -0.88
C GLN A 21 4.64 21.53 0.21
N GLU A 22 3.63 22.26 0.70
CA GLU A 22 3.79 23.25 1.80
C GLU A 22 3.72 22.61 3.19
N SER A 23 3.24 21.37 3.29
CA SER A 23 3.07 20.65 4.54
C SER A 23 4.41 20.36 5.22
N LYS A 24 4.42 20.49 6.55
CA LYS A 24 5.52 20.01 7.41
C LYS A 24 5.20 18.68 8.09
N ALA A 25 4.03 18.10 7.79
CA ALA A 25 3.63 16.82 8.35
C ALA A 25 4.41 15.69 7.67
N THR A 26 4.67 14.62 8.42
CA THR A 26 5.19 13.37 7.89
C THR A 26 4.16 12.69 6.98
N ILE A 27 4.59 12.29 5.79
CA ILE A 27 3.75 11.72 4.75
C ILE A 27 4.12 10.25 4.55
N ILE A 28 3.17 9.39 4.93
CA ILE A 28 3.35 7.94 4.96
C ILE A 28 2.43 7.30 3.94
N TYR A 29 2.98 6.44 3.09
CA TYR A 29 2.19 5.57 2.22
C TYR A 29 2.13 4.15 2.78
N ILE A 30 0.92 3.63 2.96
CA ILE A 30 0.69 2.21 3.28
C ILE A 30 0.49 1.48 1.96
N CYS A 31 1.50 0.70 1.56
CA CYS A 31 1.51 0.00 0.29
C CYS A 31 0.34 -1.00 0.19
N ASN A 32 -0.17 -1.16 -1.03
CA ASN A 32 -1.22 -2.14 -1.30
C ASN A 32 -0.72 -3.56 -0.99
N LEU A 33 -1.59 -4.41 -0.43
CA LEU A 33 -1.28 -5.82 -0.16
C LEU A 33 -1.19 -6.66 -1.44
N PHE A 34 -2.04 -6.35 -2.41
CA PHE A 34 -2.21 -7.13 -3.63
C PHE A 34 -2.50 -6.23 -4.83
N THR A 35 -2.14 -6.73 -6.01
CA THR A 35 -2.46 -6.12 -7.29
C THR A 35 -3.93 -6.35 -7.63
N LYS A 36 -4.52 -5.40 -8.34
CA LYS A 36 -5.89 -5.39 -8.82
C LYS A 36 -5.92 -4.94 -10.28
N GLU A 37 -7.11 -4.96 -10.86
CA GLU A 37 -7.36 -4.36 -12.17
C GLU A 37 -6.80 -2.93 -12.26
N GLY A 38 -6.07 -2.66 -13.34
CA GLY A 38 -5.35 -1.40 -13.56
C GLY A 38 -3.92 -1.36 -13.00
N ASN A 39 -3.52 -2.26 -12.10
CA ASN A 39 -2.15 -2.36 -11.57
C ASN A 39 -1.65 -3.81 -11.47
N TYR A 40 -2.14 -4.68 -12.36
CA TYR A 40 -1.62 -6.05 -12.46
C TYR A 40 -0.12 -6.06 -12.76
N GLY A 41 0.63 -6.87 -12.02
CA GLY A 41 2.09 -6.97 -12.14
C GLY A 41 2.88 -5.81 -11.51
N PHE A 42 2.21 -4.83 -10.89
CA PHE A 42 2.93 -3.78 -10.16
C PHE A 42 3.68 -4.36 -8.96
N LYS A 43 4.93 -3.92 -8.82
CA LYS A 43 5.73 -4.09 -7.60
C LYS A 43 5.57 -2.88 -6.70
N ALA A 44 6.10 -2.96 -5.48
CA ALA A 44 6.04 -1.87 -4.52
C ALA A 44 6.62 -0.56 -5.08
N SER A 45 7.73 -0.64 -5.82
CA SER A 45 8.35 0.51 -6.49
C SER A 45 7.42 1.19 -7.51
N ASP A 46 6.57 0.43 -8.21
CA ASP A 46 5.62 0.97 -9.17
C ASP A 46 4.51 1.77 -8.47
N PHE A 47 3.99 1.26 -7.35
CA PHE A 47 3.03 1.98 -6.52
C PHE A 47 3.63 3.27 -5.97
N VAL A 48 4.82 3.19 -5.37
CA VAL A 48 5.53 4.36 -4.82
C VAL A 48 5.73 5.43 -5.89
N ARG A 49 6.22 5.03 -7.08
CA ARG A 49 6.46 5.94 -8.20
C ARG A 49 5.18 6.66 -8.65
N GLU A 50 4.07 5.94 -8.75
CA GLU A 50 2.79 6.56 -9.12
C GLU A 50 2.29 7.50 -8.01
N ILE A 51 2.37 7.11 -6.74
CA ILE A 51 1.99 7.98 -5.63
C ILE A 51 2.81 9.28 -5.65
N GLU A 52 4.14 9.21 -5.68
CA GLU A 52 5.02 10.38 -5.65
C GLU A 52 4.84 11.26 -6.89
N LYS A 53 4.64 10.66 -8.07
CA LYS A 53 4.36 11.38 -9.32
C LYS A 53 3.09 12.24 -9.23
N TYR A 54 1.99 11.68 -8.72
CA TYR A 54 0.72 12.39 -8.63
C TYR A 54 0.67 13.33 -7.42
N ALA A 55 1.27 12.95 -6.29
CA ALA A 55 1.39 13.79 -5.10
C ALA A 55 2.36 14.97 -5.30
N GLY A 56 3.34 14.83 -6.20
CA GLY A 56 4.32 15.87 -6.50
C GLY A 56 5.35 16.14 -5.40
N ILE A 57 5.58 15.13 -4.56
CA ILE A 57 6.47 15.12 -3.39
C ILE A 57 7.07 13.72 -3.24
N ASN A 58 8.14 13.62 -2.46
CA ASN A 58 8.64 12.31 -2.00
C ASN A 58 7.90 11.91 -0.72
N LEU A 59 7.65 10.62 -0.56
CA LEU A 59 7.13 10.07 0.69
C LEU A 59 8.25 10.03 1.74
N ASP A 60 7.90 10.28 3.00
CA ASP A 60 8.84 10.15 4.12
C ASP A 60 9.00 8.68 4.52
N TYR A 61 7.88 7.94 4.55
CA TYR A 61 7.88 6.51 4.89
C TYR A 61 6.95 5.70 3.99
N ILE A 62 7.33 4.45 3.76
CA ILE A 62 6.59 3.46 2.97
C ILE A 62 6.40 2.22 3.85
N ILE A 63 5.17 1.96 4.29
CA ILE A 63 4.84 0.76 5.07
C ILE A 63 4.48 -0.36 4.09
N ILE A 64 5.21 -1.47 4.15
CA ILE A 64 5.01 -2.63 3.28
C ILE A 64 4.80 -3.91 4.08
N ASN A 65 3.81 -4.69 3.66
CA ASN A 65 3.57 -6.01 4.22
C ASN A 65 4.50 -7.05 3.59
N VAL A 66 5.27 -7.73 4.45
CA VAL A 66 6.05 -8.93 4.10
C VAL A 66 5.42 -10.21 4.67
N GLY A 67 4.31 -10.08 5.41
CA GLY A 67 3.51 -11.20 5.90
C GLY A 67 2.86 -11.99 4.78
N LYS A 68 2.82 -13.32 4.94
CA LYS A 68 2.24 -14.24 3.94
C LYS A 68 0.94 -14.84 4.45
N PRO A 69 -0.18 -14.64 3.74
CA PRO A 69 -1.40 -15.38 3.98
C PRO A 69 -1.20 -16.89 3.75
N SER A 70 -2.17 -17.67 4.20
CA SER A 70 -2.22 -19.11 3.98
C SER A 70 -2.16 -19.45 2.48
N PRO A 71 -1.47 -20.54 2.10
CA PRO A 71 -1.32 -20.91 0.69
C PRO A 71 -2.67 -21.10 -0.03
N SER A 72 -3.68 -21.63 0.67
CA SER A 72 -5.01 -21.86 0.09
C SER A 72 -5.74 -20.54 -0.26
N VAL A 73 -5.58 -19.50 0.55
CA VAL A 73 -6.14 -18.17 0.25
C VAL A 73 -5.35 -17.49 -0.86
N LEU A 74 -4.02 -17.59 -0.85
CA LEU A 74 -3.18 -17.02 -1.90
C LEU A 74 -3.52 -17.61 -3.28
N LEU A 75 -3.73 -18.93 -3.38
CA LEU A 75 -4.12 -19.58 -4.63
C LEU A 75 -5.44 -19.06 -5.20
N LYS A 76 -6.42 -18.72 -4.33
CA LYS A 76 -7.69 -18.13 -4.77
C LYS A 76 -7.48 -16.75 -5.38
N TYR A 77 -6.67 -15.90 -4.74
CA TYR A 77 -6.35 -14.58 -5.26
C TYR A 77 -5.60 -14.65 -6.60
N LEU A 78 -4.65 -15.57 -6.74
CA LEU A 78 -3.93 -15.80 -8.00
C LEU A 78 -4.88 -16.18 -9.15
N GLY A 79 -5.91 -16.99 -8.87
CA GLY A 79 -6.95 -17.33 -9.85
C GLY A 79 -7.81 -16.14 -10.31
N GLU A 80 -7.83 -15.05 -9.55
CA GLU A 80 -8.50 -13.78 -9.88
C GLU A 80 -7.56 -12.78 -10.58
N ASN A 81 -6.38 -13.21 -11.06
CA ASN A 81 -5.28 -12.37 -11.53
C ASN A 81 -4.73 -11.39 -10.47
N SER A 82 -5.03 -11.61 -9.20
CA SER A 82 -4.55 -10.80 -8.08
C SER A 82 -3.37 -11.49 -7.40
N SER A 83 -2.19 -10.86 -7.40
CA SER A 83 -1.01 -11.37 -6.69
C SER A 83 -0.66 -10.45 -5.53
N LEU A 84 0.04 -10.99 -4.52
CA LEU A 84 0.68 -10.14 -3.52
C LEU A 84 1.61 -9.16 -4.21
N VAL A 85 1.66 -7.92 -3.71
CA VAL A 85 2.62 -6.94 -4.20
C VAL A 85 4.02 -7.40 -3.80
N GLU A 86 4.91 -7.49 -4.77
CA GLU A 86 6.32 -7.83 -4.55
C GLU A 86 7.06 -6.62 -3.97
N ASP A 87 7.78 -6.83 -2.87
CA ASP A 87 8.72 -5.85 -2.34
C ASP A 87 10.04 -5.89 -3.11
N ASP A 88 10.27 -4.87 -3.94
CA ASP A 88 11.48 -4.66 -4.72
C ASP A 88 12.23 -3.38 -4.32
N LEU A 89 11.90 -2.80 -3.15
CA LEU A 89 12.46 -1.52 -2.71
C LEU A 89 13.85 -1.65 -2.05
N GLY A 90 14.36 -2.88 -1.93
CA GLY A 90 15.74 -3.13 -1.48
C GLY A 90 16.09 -2.45 -0.17
N SER A 91 17.18 -1.68 -0.15
CA SER A 91 17.68 -0.97 1.04
C SER A 91 17.19 0.48 1.17
N ASP A 92 16.08 0.85 0.51
CA ASP A 92 15.47 2.17 0.71
C ASP A 92 15.12 2.37 2.19
N GLU A 93 15.77 3.37 2.82
CA GLU A 93 15.69 3.64 4.26
C GLU A 93 14.31 4.12 4.71
N ARG A 94 13.46 4.55 3.77
CA ARG A 94 12.07 4.96 4.05
C ARG A 94 11.15 3.77 4.28
N VAL A 95 11.60 2.56 3.94
CA VAL A 95 10.74 1.38 3.89
C VAL A 95 10.68 0.67 5.23
N VAL A 96 9.46 0.55 5.73
CA VAL A 96 9.13 -0.12 6.98
C VAL A 96 8.42 -1.43 6.68
N ARG A 97 9.09 -2.54 6.99
CA ARG A 97 8.66 -3.90 6.66
C ARG A 97 8.08 -4.59 7.89
N GLY A 98 6.92 -5.19 7.73
CA GLY A 98 6.33 -6.01 8.79
C GLY A 98 5.25 -6.96 8.29
N ASP A 99 4.81 -7.84 9.18
CA ASP A 99 3.64 -8.67 8.95
C ASP A 99 2.38 -7.87 9.32
N TYR A 100 1.74 -7.29 8.32
CA TYR A 100 0.59 -6.41 8.50
C TYR A 100 -0.69 -6.99 7.92
N VAL A 101 -0.71 -8.24 7.46
CA VAL A 101 -1.90 -8.85 6.83
C VAL A 101 -2.62 -9.80 7.78
N ALA A 102 -3.95 -9.84 7.70
CA ALA A 102 -4.77 -10.86 8.31
C ALA A 102 -5.86 -11.35 7.35
N GLU A 103 -6.28 -12.58 7.59
CA GLU A 103 -7.36 -13.25 6.90
C GLU A 103 -8.67 -13.06 7.65
N TYR A 104 -9.70 -12.58 6.95
CA TYR A 104 -11.04 -12.40 7.48
C TYR A 104 -12.01 -13.29 6.72
N PRO A 105 -12.62 -14.30 7.35
CA PRO A 105 -13.64 -15.12 6.71
C PRO A 105 -14.81 -14.25 6.23
N SER A 106 -15.32 -14.53 5.03
CA SER A 106 -16.58 -13.96 4.54
C SER A 106 -17.38 -15.03 3.80
N MET A 107 -18.64 -14.72 3.50
CA MET A 107 -19.57 -15.65 2.84
C MET A 107 -19.08 -16.10 1.45
N GLU A 108 -18.38 -15.23 0.71
CA GLU A 108 -17.95 -15.48 -0.67
C GLU A 108 -16.49 -15.94 -0.74
N LYS A 109 -15.61 -15.29 0.04
CA LYS A 109 -14.18 -15.64 0.09
C LYS A 109 -13.50 -15.15 1.35
N THR A 110 -12.35 -15.71 1.68
CA THR A 110 -11.48 -15.13 2.70
C THR A 110 -10.93 -13.81 2.18
N LEU A 111 -11.12 -12.74 2.94
CA LEU A 111 -10.65 -11.40 2.62
C LEU A 111 -9.29 -11.17 3.26
N LEU A 112 -8.33 -10.69 2.48
CA LEU A 112 -7.04 -10.20 2.97
C LEU A 112 -7.14 -8.71 3.26
N ARG A 113 -6.83 -8.33 4.51
CA ARG A 113 -6.82 -6.92 4.94
C ARG A 113 -5.61 -6.62 5.80
N HIS A 114 -5.24 -5.35 5.82
CA HIS A 114 -4.28 -4.87 6.78
C HIS A 114 -4.84 -5.02 8.21
N VAL A 115 -4.00 -5.38 9.16
CA VAL A 115 -4.31 -5.38 10.59
C VAL A 115 -4.21 -3.95 11.11
N PRO A 116 -5.34 -3.28 11.41
CA PRO A 116 -5.33 -1.85 11.75
C PRO A 116 -4.44 -1.51 12.94
N GLU A 117 -4.43 -2.37 13.96
CA GLU A 117 -3.67 -2.15 15.19
C GLU A 117 -2.16 -2.25 14.95
N LYS A 118 -1.72 -3.11 14.03
CA LYS A 118 -0.29 -3.22 13.68
C LYS A 118 0.17 -1.99 12.89
N ILE A 119 -0.62 -1.57 11.90
CA ILE A 119 -0.35 -0.36 11.11
C ILE A 119 -0.34 0.89 12.00
N ALA A 120 -1.32 1.03 12.90
CA ALA A 120 -1.40 2.17 13.80
C ALA A 120 -0.19 2.25 14.74
N ARG A 121 0.25 1.10 15.29
CA ARG A 121 1.48 1.05 16.11
C ARG A 121 2.71 1.49 15.32
N GLU A 122 2.82 1.06 14.07
CA GLU A 122 3.93 1.44 13.20
C GLU A 122 3.95 2.94 12.92
N ILE A 123 2.80 3.52 12.58
CA ILE A 123 2.68 4.97 12.35
C ILE A 123 3.09 5.76 13.61
N ILE A 124 2.70 5.29 14.80
CA ILE A 124 3.05 5.95 16.06
C ILE A 124 4.55 5.87 16.35
N SER A 125 5.23 4.77 15.99
CA SER A 125 6.68 4.61 16.22
C SER A 125 7.56 5.40 15.26
N LEU A 126 7.01 5.93 14.17
CA LEU A 126 7.74 6.77 13.21
C LEU A 126 7.80 8.26 13.61
N ASN A 127 7.26 8.60 14.78
CA ASN A 127 7.30 9.93 15.42
C ASN A 127 8.31 10.00 16.56
#